data_AF-A0A3D6DGE1-F1
#
_entry.id   AF-A0A3D6DGE1-F1
#
_cell.length_a   1.000
_cell.length_b   1.000
_cell.length_c   1.000
_cell.angle_alpha   90.00
_cell.angle_beta   90.00
_cell.angle_gamma   90.00
#
_symmetry.space_group_name_H-M   'P 1'
#
loop_
_entity.id
_entity.type
_entity.pdbx_description
1 polymer ?
#
loop_
_entity_poly.entity_id
_entity_poly.type
_entity_poly.pdbx_seq_one_letter_code
_entity_poly.pdbx_strand_id
1 'polypeptide(L)'
;MDFQSMHPALLKRRFSFSLLAKAAVLVAVSCISIPRAAAQEADVVALENALATLSKGVSAYDKDAERFLEKELKPLLLDPLADADVVGVFVERLEQIQEANLGVFPEQFGYARSVQMALSGDSMRLPFAAWDAAVERALKSRRSARDFVPLLALGKDLLRDGVFYKTQSVSWSFDGPMAISIPEKGGPQFTFGPSGSLMALAKGDTLLVQRTAGTYDYAKERFEGRSGRVDWGRSGWDPSLNFADFNGYSIRLKSPSLAVDSARFTTELFPDPLLGQLTDKARVRKRDEKTGVASDAARYPRFDTYVNRLSMPDIVPGVDFDGGLTVRGAELQGKGSEEEPARLQFRRGDTVMVECQSSLFILRADQFSGEGAAAVLRIGSDSLYHPELNVRFNLDTKKLYLIRTDEGLGPRPFTDSYHNLFVDCNVLSWGMEDTRIRLEGPPGSVRSTAVLTSADFFDIGLFRDMQG
;
A
#
# COMPACT_ATOMS: atom_id res chain seq x y z
N MET A 1 -40.14 -11.13 1.50
CA MET A 1 -40.49 -9.81 0.94
C MET A 1 -39.79 -9.73 -0.41
N ASP A 2 -40.51 -10.11 -1.45
CA ASP A 2 -40.15 -9.90 -2.85
C ASP A 2 -40.19 -8.42 -3.21
N PHE A 3 -39.41 -8.00 -4.22
CA PHE A 3 -39.91 -7.20 -5.34
C PHE A 3 -38.87 -7.12 -6.48
N GLN A 4 -39.10 -7.91 -7.53
CA GLN A 4 -38.70 -7.58 -8.90
C GLN A 4 -39.65 -6.51 -9.45
N SER A 5 -39.14 -5.52 -10.19
CA SER A 5 -39.68 -5.08 -11.50
C SER A 5 -39.05 -3.76 -11.93
N MET A 6 -38.39 -3.76 -13.10
CA MET A 6 -38.61 -2.77 -14.16
C MET A 6 -38.29 -3.42 -15.50
N HIS A 7 -39.28 -3.40 -16.38
CA HIS A 7 -39.33 -4.06 -17.69
C HIS A 7 -38.74 -3.16 -18.79
N PRO A 8 -38.16 -3.72 -19.88
CA PRO A 8 -37.57 -2.98 -20.99
C PRO A 8 -38.55 -2.74 -22.15
N ALA A 9 -38.35 -1.67 -22.92
CA ALA A 9 -38.56 -1.58 -24.39
C ALA A 9 -38.29 -0.16 -24.92
N LEU A 10 -37.96 -0.10 -26.23
CA LEU A 10 -37.85 1.06 -27.13
C LEU A 10 -36.44 1.71 -27.13
N LEU A 11 -35.66 1.76 -28.21
CA LEU A 11 -36.03 2.01 -29.60
C LEU A 11 -34.98 1.44 -30.58
N LYS A 12 -35.44 0.63 -31.54
CA LYS A 12 -34.74 0.29 -32.78
C LYS A 12 -34.69 1.53 -33.69
N ARG A 13 -33.55 1.82 -34.31
CA ARG A 13 -33.51 2.49 -35.62
C ARG A 13 -32.47 1.83 -36.53
N ARG A 14 -33.02 1.06 -37.48
CA ARG A 14 -32.35 0.53 -38.67
C ARG A 14 -32.14 1.67 -39.66
N PHE A 15 -30.94 1.79 -40.21
CA PHE A 15 -30.72 2.51 -41.46
C PHE A 15 -30.63 1.49 -42.60
N SER A 16 -31.51 1.68 -43.57
CA SER A 16 -31.54 1.00 -44.86
C SER A 16 -30.68 1.80 -45.83
N PHE A 17 -29.79 1.15 -46.58
CA PHE A 17 -29.30 1.68 -47.84
C PHE A 17 -29.34 0.59 -48.90
N SER A 18 -29.85 1.00 -50.04
CA SER A 18 -30.31 0.24 -51.19
C SER A 18 -29.20 -0.32 -52.07
N LEU A 19 -29.56 -1.43 -52.73
CA LEU A 19 -29.05 -1.94 -54.00
C LEU A 19 -28.30 -0.95 -54.89
N LEU A 20 -27.17 -1.41 -55.45
CA LEU A 20 -26.92 -1.33 -56.90
C LEU A 20 -25.80 -2.27 -57.38
N ALA A 21 -26.15 -2.96 -58.46
CA ALA A 21 -25.32 -3.40 -59.59
C ALA A 21 -24.22 -4.47 -59.38
N LYS A 22 -24.58 -5.66 -59.87
CA LYS A 22 -23.70 -6.70 -60.41
C LYS A 22 -22.80 -6.14 -61.51
N ALA A 23 -21.50 -6.44 -61.45
CA ALA A 23 -20.64 -6.61 -62.62
C ALA A 23 -19.55 -7.63 -62.27
N ALA A 24 -19.71 -8.85 -62.78
CA ALA A 24 -18.71 -9.90 -62.72
C ALA A 24 -17.70 -9.68 -63.85
N VAL A 25 -16.42 -9.57 -63.51
CA VAL A 25 -15.31 -9.77 -64.43
C VAL A 25 -14.53 -10.96 -63.92
N LEU A 26 -14.63 -12.06 -64.67
CA LEU A 26 -13.98 -13.32 -64.43
C LEU A 26 -12.52 -13.20 -64.93
N VAL A 27 -11.56 -13.04 -64.03
CA VAL A 27 -10.14 -13.30 -64.33
C VAL A 27 -9.81 -14.64 -63.71
N ALA A 28 -9.70 -15.66 -64.57
CA ALA A 28 -9.26 -16.99 -64.19
C ALA A 28 -7.75 -16.93 -63.87
N VAL A 29 -7.42 -16.83 -62.58
CA VAL A 29 -6.09 -17.22 -62.08
C VAL A 29 -6.24 -18.65 -61.57
N SER A 30 -5.60 -19.57 -62.28
CA SER A 30 -5.39 -20.95 -61.87
C SER A 30 -4.58 -20.95 -60.57
N CYS A 31 -5.28 -21.00 -59.43
CA CYS A 31 -4.70 -21.40 -58.17
C CYS A 31 -5.12 -22.85 -57.91
N ILE A 32 -4.13 -23.73 -57.80
CA ILE A 32 -4.28 -25.12 -57.37
C ILE A 32 -5.04 -25.10 -56.04
N SER A 33 -6.32 -25.45 -56.09
CA SER A 33 -7.17 -25.62 -54.92
C SER A 33 -6.75 -26.91 -54.23
N ILE A 34 -5.91 -26.79 -53.20
CA ILE A 34 -5.77 -27.85 -52.21
C ILE A 34 -7.16 -28.08 -51.62
N PRO A 35 -7.69 -29.32 -51.59
CA PRO A 35 -9.00 -29.57 -51.01
C PRO A 35 -8.96 -29.18 -49.53
N ARG A 36 -9.95 -28.37 -49.11
CA ARG A 36 -10.10 -27.85 -47.73
C ARG A 36 -10.02 -28.93 -46.64
N ALA A 37 -10.35 -30.17 -46.98
CA ALA A 37 -10.19 -31.34 -46.11
C ALA A 37 -8.72 -31.73 -45.84
N ALA A 38 -7.85 -31.66 -46.84
CA ALA A 38 -6.42 -31.96 -46.69
C ALA A 38 -5.67 -30.85 -45.92
N ALA A 39 -6.11 -29.59 -46.06
CA ALA A 39 -5.60 -28.48 -45.25
C ALA A 39 -6.00 -28.65 -43.77
N GLN A 40 -7.26 -29.03 -43.51
CA GLN A 40 -7.76 -29.26 -42.15
C GLN A 40 -7.12 -30.48 -41.47
N GLU A 41 -6.83 -31.55 -42.22
CA GLU A 41 -6.04 -32.70 -41.72
C GLU A 41 -4.58 -32.32 -41.43
N ALA A 42 -3.94 -31.51 -42.29
CA ALA A 42 -2.57 -31.06 -42.09
C ALA A 42 -2.44 -30.15 -40.83
N ASP A 43 -3.42 -29.29 -40.57
CA ASP A 43 -3.43 -28.42 -39.40
C ASP A 43 -3.58 -29.20 -38.09
N VAL A 44 -4.39 -30.26 -38.07
CA VAL A 44 -4.53 -31.14 -36.89
C VAL A 44 -3.23 -31.91 -36.61
N VAL A 45 -2.56 -32.41 -37.65
CA VAL A 45 -1.27 -33.11 -37.50
C VAL A 45 -0.19 -32.15 -36.97
N ALA A 46 -0.13 -30.92 -37.47
CA ALA A 46 0.80 -29.90 -36.98
C ALA A 46 0.55 -29.57 -35.51
N LEU A 47 -0.72 -29.41 -35.13
CA LEU A 47 -1.15 -29.17 -33.75
C LEU A 47 -0.77 -30.32 -32.81
N GLU A 48 -1.03 -31.56 -33.20
CA GLU A 48 -0.65 -32.73 -32.39
C GLU A 48 0.87 -32.86 -32.23
N ASN A 49 1.64 -32.60 -33.28
CA ASN A 49 3.10 -32.60 -33.24
C ASN A 49 3.65 -31.49 -32.33
N ALA A 50 3.08 -30.29 -32.41
CA ALA A 50 3.45 -29.17 -31.56
C ALA A 50 3.17 -29.47 -30.08
N LEU A 51 1.99 -30.03 -29.77
CA LEU A 51 1.63 -30.49 -28.43
C LEU A 51 2.55 -31.59 -27.93
N ALA A 52 2.84 -32.61 -28.73
CA ALA A 52 3.73 -33.71 -28.34
C ALA A 52 5.15 -33.21 -28.03
N THR A 53 5.65 -32.27 -28.85
CA THR A 53 6.96 -31.64 -28.65
C THR A 53 6.98 -30.81 -27.37
N LEU A 54 5.94 -30.01 -27.12
CA LEU A 54 5.81 -29.21 -25.89
C LEU A 54 5.69 -30.10 -24.65
N SER A 55 4.82 -31.12 -24.66
CA SER A 55 4.65 -32.05 -23.54
C SER A 55 5.96 -32.76 -23.18
N LYS A 56 6.68 -33.27 -24.18
CA LYS A 56 7.99 -33.90 -23.98
C LYS A 56 9.05 -32.91 -23.47
N GLY A 57 8.99 -31.66 -23.91
CA GLY A 57 9.92 -30.61 -23.46
C GLY A 57 9.67 -30.21 -22.01
N VAL A 58 8.40 -30.07 -21.61
CA VAL A 58 8.00 -29.64 -20.27
C VAL A 58 8.15 -30.75 -19.23
N SER A 59 8.01 -32.03 -19.60
CA SER A 59 8.12 -33.17 -18.68
C SER A 59 9.48 -33.28 -17.98
N ALA A 60 10.54 -32.75 -18.59
CA ALA A 60 11.86 -32.65 -17.98
C ALA A 60 11.91 -31.67 -16.79
N TYR A 61 10.97 -30.73 -16.72
CA TYR A 61 10.89 -29.68 -15.70
C TYR A 61 9.77 -29.93 -14.70
N ASP A 62 8.58 -30.31 -15.18
CA ASP A 62 7.38 -30.45 -14.37
C ASP A 62 6.40 -31.48 -14.98
N LYS A 63 6.17 -32.59 -14.26
CA LYS A 63 5.25 -33.67 -14.68
C LYS A 63 3.78 -33.27 -14.58
N ASP A 64 3.43 -32.36 -13.69
CA ASP A 64 2.05 -31.87 -13.59
C ASP A 64 1.73 -30.95 -14.77
N ALA A 65 2.71 -30.21 -15.26
CA ALA A 65 2.59 -29.41 -16.47
C ALA A 65 2.43 -30.27 -17.73
N GLU A 66 3.15 -31.39 -17.87
CA GLU A 66 2.91 -32.40 -18.92
C GLU A 66 1.47 -32.96 -18.84
N ARG A 67 1.05 -33.38 -17.64
CA ARG A 67 -0.30 -33.90 -17.42
C ARG A 67 -1.38 -32.88 -17.78
N PHE A 68 -1.16 -31.60 -17.49
CA PHE A 68 -2.07 -30.52 -17.88
C PHE A 68 -2.20 -30.43 -19.41
N LEU A 69 -1.08 -30.45 -20.14
CA LEU A 69 -1.10 -30.37 -21.60
C LEU A 69 -1.89 -31.52 -22.22
N GLU A 70 -1.70 -32.74 -21.71
CA GLU A 70 -2.39 -33.93 -22.22
C GLU A 70 -3.86 -34.03 -21.83
N LYS A 71 -4.19 -33.71 -20.56
CA LYS A 71 -5.53 -33.98 -20.00
C LYS A 71 -6.48 -32.80 -20.03
N GLU A 72 -5.96 -31.57 -20.10
CA GLU A 72 -6.78 -30.36 -20.07
C GLU A 72 -6.70 -29.60 -21.39
N LEU A 73 -5.48 -29.29 -21.88
CA LEU A 73 -5.34 -28.46 -23.07
C LEU A 73 -5.60 -29.21 -24.38
N LYS A 74 -5.05 -30.43 -24.55
CA LYS A 74 -5.23 -31.22 -25.78
C LYS A 74 -6.71 -31.45 -26.12
N PRO A 75 -7.60 -31.83 -25.18
CA PRO A 75 -9.03 -31.96 -25.48
C PRO A 75 -9.69 -30.66 -25.95
N LEU A 76 -9.31 -29.52 -25.36
CA LEU A 76 -9.85 -28.20 -25.75
C LEU A 76 -9.41 -27.78 -27.15
N LEU A 77 -8.16 -28.07 -27.52
CA LEU A 77 -7.61 -27.74 -28.84
C LEU A 77 -8.18 -28.61 -29.97
N LEU A 78 -8.55 -29.87 -29.65
CA LEU A 78 -9.10 -30.83 -30.61
C LEU A 78 -10.64 -30.83 -30.65
N ASP A 79 -11.30 -30.00 -29.84
CA ASP A 79 -12.75 -29.87 -29.88
C ASP A 79 -13.17 -29.27 -31.24
N PRO A 80 -14.07 -29.93 -32.01
CA PRO A 80 -14.58 -29.37 -33.27
C PRO A 80 -15.28 -28.01 -33.13
N LEU A 81 -15.70 -27.63 -31.92
CA LEU A 81 -16.31 -26.35 -31.59
C LEU A 81 -15.31 -25.31 -31.06
N ALA A 82 -14.03 -25.65 -30.96
CA ALA A 82 -12.99 -24.72 -30.54
C ALA A 82 -12.90 -23.52 -31.50
N ASP A 83 -12.52 -22.37 -30.95
CA ASP A 83 -12.26 -21.18 -31.75
C ASP A 83 -11.05 -21.41 -32.67
N ALA A 84 -11.30 -21.54 -33.97
CA ALA A 84 -10.29 -21.85 -34.97
C ALA A 84 -9.18 -20.79 -35.04
N ASP A 85 -9.49 -19.52 -34.74
CA ASP A 85 -8.49 -18.44 -34.74
C ASP A 85 -7.52 -18.63 -33.57
N VAL A 86 -8.02 -19.02 -32.40
CA VAL A 86 -7.21 -19.31 -31.21
C VAL A 86 -6.34 -20.55 -31.42
N VAL A 87 -6.88 -21.60 -32.04
CA VAL A 87 -6.15 -22.85 -32.34
C VAL A 87 -5.02 -22.61 -33.35
N GLY A 88 -5.31 -21.89 -34.45
CA GLY A 88 -4.31 -21.62 -35.49
C GLY A 88 -3.13 -20.79 -34.98
N VAL A 89 -3.42 -19.78 -34.17
CA VAL A 89 -2.40 -18.93 -33.55
C VAL A 89 -1.53 -19.71 -32.56
N PHE A 90 -2.04 -20.74 -31.88
CA PHE A 90 -1.27 -21.50 -30.90
C PHE A 90 -0.01 -22.13 -31.50
N VAL A 91 -0.14 -22.83 -32.64
CA VAL A 91 0.99 -23.48 -33.30
C VAL A 91 2.01 -22.44 -33.77
N GLU A 92 1.54 -21.37 -34.42
CA GLU A 92 2.40 -20.31 -34.96
C GLU A 92 3.20 -19.59 -33.85
N ARG A 93 2.60 -19.32 -32.68
CA ARG A 93 3.34 -18.71 -31.57
C ARG A 93 4.35 -19.64 -30.93
N LEU A 94 4.07 -20.94 -30.82
CA LEU A 94 5.07 -21.87 -30.29
C LEU A 94 6.34 -21.87 -31.15
N GLU A 95 6.19 -21.88 -32.48
CA GLU A 95 7.29 -21.78 -33.43
C GLU A 95 8.04 -20.45 -33.27
N GLN A 96 7.34 -19.31 -33.23
CA GLN A 96 7.99 -18.00 -33.05
C GLN A 96 8.71 -17.85 -31.70
N ILE A 97 8.16 -18.41 -30.62
CA ILE A 97 8.81 -18.43 -29.30
C ILE A 97 10.12 -19.24 -29.38
N GLN A 98 10.10 -20.38 -30.09
CA GLN A 98 11.29 -21.19 -30.33
C GLN A 98 12.33 -20.48 -31.19
N GLU A 99 11.92 -19.83 -32.29
CA GLU A 99 12.80 -19.02 -33.15
C GLU A 99 13.45 -17.85 -32.40
N ALA A 100 12.74 -17.26 -31.44
CA ALA A 100 13.28 -16.25 -30.53
C ALA A 100 14.33 -16.81 -29.53
N ASN A 101 14.57 -18.13 -29.53
CA ASN A 101 15.36 -18.89 -28.56
C ASN A 101 14.86 -18.72 -27.12
N LEU A 102 13.55 -18.74 -26.92
CA LEU A 102 12.93 -18.85 -25.60
C LEU A 102 12.67 -20.32 -25.25
N GLY A 103 12.62 -20.63 -23.96
CA GLY A 103 12.52 -22.00 -23.46
C GLY A 103 11.12 -22.62 -23.61
N VAL A 104 11.06 -23.94 -23.45
CA VAL A 104 9.79 -24.68 -23.35
C VAL A 104 9.06 -24.38 -22.04
N PHE A 105 9.80 -24.08 -20.97
CA PHE A 105 9.29 -23.76 -19.64
C PHE A 105 10.14 -22.67 -18.98
N PRO A 106 9.54 -21.59 -18.45
CA PRO A 106 8.09 -21.35 -18.34
C PRO A 106 7.43 -20.71 -19.58
N GLU A 107 8.16 -20.38 -20.64
CA GLU A 107 7.69 -19.48 -21.70
C GLU A 107 6.61 -20.09 -22.60
N GLN A 108 6.92 -21.15 -23.36
CA GLN A 108 5.94 -21.81 -24.22
C GLN A 108 4.77 -22.38 -23.41
N PHE A 109 5.06 -22.98 -22.26
CA PHE A 109 4.03 -23.47 -21.34
C PHE A 109 3.11 -22.35 -20.84
N GLY A 110 3.64 -21.19 -20.47
CA GLY A 110 2.87 -20.03 -20.02
C GLY A 110 1.94 -19.50 -21.12
N TYR A 111 2.39 -19.50 -22.37
CA TYR A 111 1.54 -19.18 -23.51
C TYR A 111 0.42 -20.22 -23.71
N ALA A 112 0.74 -21.52 -23.61
CA ALA A 112 -0.25 -22.60 -23.67
C ALA A 112 -1.34 -22.47 -22.57
N ARG A 113 -0.97 -22.00 -21.37
CA ARG A 113 -1.92 -21.69 -20.29
C ARG A 113 -2.83 -20.51 -20.63
N SER A 114 -2.36 -19.55 -21.44
CA SER A 114 -3.17 -18.43 -21.92
C SER A 114 -4.20 -18.89 -22.97
N VAL A 115 -3.78 -19.77 -23.88
CA VAL A 115 -4.68 -20.42 -24.87
C VAL A 115 -5.76 -21.24 -24.19
N GLN A 116 -5.40 -22.00 -23.13
CA GLN A 116 -6.38 -22.72 -22.33
C GLN A 116 -7.48 -21.80 -21.78
N MET A 117 -7.13 -20.61 -21.29
CA MET A 117 -8.12 -19.64 -20.79
C MET A 117 -9.05 -19.13 -21.88
N ALA A 118 -8.51 -18.88 -23.08
CA ALA A 118 -9.31 -18.46 -24.21
C ALA A 118 -10.31 -19.54 -24.66
N LEU A 119 -9.89 -20.80 -24.69
CA LEU A 119 -10.72 -21.93 -25.14
C LEU A 119 -11.70 -22.43 -24.07
N SER A 120 -11.41 -22.23 -22.79
CA SER A 120 -12.30 -22.67 -21.70
C SER A 120 -13.57 -21.81 -21.60
N GLY A 121 -13.62 -20.65 -22.29
CA GLY A 121 -14.75 -19.72 -22.23
C GLY A 121 -14.87 -18.95 -20.91
N ASP A 122 -13.83 -19.02 -20.06
CA ASP A 122 -13.77 -18.28 -18.79
C ASP A 122 -13.75 -16.77 -19.04
N SER A 123 -14.38 -16.01 -18.14
CA SER A 123 -14.33 -14.54 -18.19
C SER A 123 -12.88 -14.06 -18.04
N MET A 124 -12.34 -13.45 -19.10
CA MET A 124 -11.00 -12.85 -19.12
C MET A 124 -11.06 -11.35 -18.88
N ARG A 125 -10.06 -10.82 -18.16
CA ARG A 125 -9.84 -9.39 -17.92
C ARG A 125 -9.28 -8.65 -19.13
N LEU A 126 -8.65 -9.37 -20.05
CA LEU A 126 -8.12 -8.87 -21.30
C LEU A 126 -8.56 -9.80 -22.44
N PRO A 127 -8.92 -9.27 -23.62
CA PRO A 127 -9.21 -10.11 -24.77
C PRO A 127 -7.97 -10.92 -25.18
N PHE A 128 -8.14 -12.23 -25.43
CA PHE A 128 -7.04 -13.09 -25.85
C PHE A 128 -6.36 -12.59 -27.13
N ALA A 129 -7.13 -12.12 -28.12
CA ALA A 129 -6.57 -11.57 -29.36
C ALA A 129 -5.63 -10.37 -29.12
N ALA A 130 -5.94 -9.52 -28.13
CA ALA A 130 -5.07 -8.39 -27.78
C ALA A 130 -3.79 -8.87 -27.07
N TRP A 131 -3.89 -9.94 -26.27
CA TRP A 131 -2.76 -10.59 -25.63
C TRP A 131 -1.84 -11.28 -26.64
N ASP A 132 -2.38 -12.10 -27.55
CA ASP A 132 -1.61 -12.75 -28.60
C ASP A 132 -0.86 -11.74 -29.49
N ALA A 133 -1.56 -10.70 -29.95
CA ALA A 133 -0.92 -9.66 -30.75
C ALA A 133 0.22 -8.94 -29.99
N ALA A 134 0.13 -8.87 -28.65
CA ALA A 134 1.23 -8.38 -27.80
C ALA A 134 2.43 -9.33 -27.79
N VAL A 135 2.16 -10.64 -27.68
CA VAL A 135 3.17 -11.71 -27.76
C VAL A 135 3.88 -11.66 -29.10
N GLU A 136 3.13 -11.70 -30.21
CA GLU A 136 3.66 -11.62 -31.57
C GLU A 136 4.54 -10.37 -31.73
N ARG A 137 4.06 -9.20 -31.25
CA ARG A 137 4.85 -7.97 -31.29
C ARG A 137 6.15 -8.08 -30.50
N ALA A 138 6.10 -8.65 -29.31
CA ALA A 138 7.27 -8.77 -28.45
C ALA A 138 8.33 -9.70 -29.04
N LEU A 139 7.91 -10.74 -29.77
CA LEU A 139 8.80 -11.73 -30.39
C LEU A 139 9.57 -11.19 -31.62
N LYS A 140 9.15 -10.07 -32.23
CA LYS A 140 9.82 -9.48 -33.42
C LYS A 140 11.26 -9.04 -33.20
N SER A 141 11.70 -8.87 -31.95
CA SER A 141 13.10 -8.57 -31.66
C SER A 141 13.60 -9.34 -30.44
N ARG A 142 14.83 -9.84 -30.50
CA ARG A 142 15.45 -10.63 -29.42
C ARG A 142 15.46 -9.92 -28.08
N ARG A 143 15.69 -8.59 -28.08
CA ARG A 143 15.67 -7.78 -26.85
C ARG A 143 14.27 -7.73 -26.25
N SER A 144 13.25 -7.39 -27.06
CA SER A 144 11.87 -7.32 -26.58
C SER A 144 11.35 -8.68 -26.13
N ALA A 145 11.71 -9.76 -26.83
CA ALA A 145 11.33 -11.12 -26.46
C ALA A 145 11.85 -11.47 -25.06
N ARG A 146 13.13 -11.16 -24.77
CA ARG A 146 13.74 -11.37 -23.46
C ARG A 146 13.06 -10.58 -22.35
N ASP A 147 12.75 -9.30 -22.61
CA ASP A 147 12.08 -8.43 -21.63
C ASP A 147 10.63 -8.90 -21.36
N PHE A 148 10.00 -9.58 -22.32
CA PHE A 148 8.61 -10.04 -22.25
C PHE A 148 8.43 -11.43 -21.62
N VAL A 149 9.52 -12.20 -21.44
CA VAL A 149 9.51 -13.54 -20.81
C VAL A 149 8.68 -13.62 -19.51
N PRO A 150 8.82 -12.69 -18.54
CA PRO A 150 8.04 -12.76 -17.31
C PRO A 150 6.52 -12.70 -17.54
N LEU A 151 6.09 -11.94 -18.56
CA LEU A 151 4.69 -11.84 -18.92
C LEU A 151 4.19 -13.11 -19.62
N LEU A 152 4.99 -13.76 -20.47
CA LEU A 152 4.64 -15.06 -21.07
C LEU A 152 4.35 -16.11 -19.99
N ALA A 153 5.22 -16.20 -18.99
CA ALA A 153 5.04 -17.10 -17.86
C ALA A 153 3.77 -16.80 -17.04
N LEU A 154 3.36 -15.52 -16.96
CA LEU A 154 2.21 -15.05 -16.19
C LEU A 154 0.93 -14.89 -17.01
N GLY A 155 0.92 -15.22 -18.30
CA GLY A 155 -0.18 -14.88 -19.20
C GLY A 155 -1.56 -15.28 -18.66
N LYS A 156 -1.70 -16.51 -18.16
CA LYS A 156 -2.93 -16.95 -17.48
C LYS A 156 -3.31 -16.12 -16.26
N ASP A 157 -2.36 -15.85 -15.37
CA ASP A 157 -2.60 -15.09 -14.13
C ASP A 157 -2.97 -13.63 -14.46
N LEU A 158 -2.41 -13.06 -15.54
CA LEU A 158 -2.77 -11.74 -16.05
C LEU A 158 -4.19 -11.73 -16.62
N LEU A 159 -4.51 -12.69 -17.49
CA LEU A 159 -5.81 -12.77 -18.16
C LEU A 159 -6.95 -13.06 -17.18
N ARG A 160 -6.71 -13.85 -16.12
CA ARG A 160 -7.74 -14.24 -15.16
C ARG A 160 -7.82 -13.31 -13.96
N ASP A 161 -6.69 -13.13 -13.27
CA ASP A 161 -6.62 -12.51 -11.95
C ASP A 161 -6.04 -11.09 -11.98
N GLY A 162 -5.56 -10.64 -13.15
CA GLY A 162 -4.94 -9.32 -13.31
C GLY A 162 -3.56 -9.22 -12.67
N VAL A 163 -2.90 -10.36 -12.43
CA VAL A 163 -1.53 -10.41 -11.91
C VAL A 163 -0.56 -10.17 -13.07
N PHE A 164 0.09 -9.01 -13.08
CA PHE A 164 0.96 -8.60 -14.18
C PHE A 164 2.45 -8.68 -13.85
N TYR A 165 2.78 -8.95 -12.58
CA TYR A 165 4.15 -9.13 -12.12
C TYR A 165 4.21 -10.04 -10.89
N LYS A 166 5.15 -10.97 -10.87
CA LYS A 166 5.30 -11.95 -9.78
C LYS A 166 6.73 -12.41 -9.65
N THR A 167 7.21 -12.48 -8.42
CA THR A 167 8.47 -13.12 -8.03
C THR A 167 8.22 -14.03 -6.82
N GLN A 168 9.26 -14.67 -6.31
CA GLN A 168 9.17 -15.45 -5.06
C GLN A 168 8.80 -14.58 -3.84
N SER A 169 9.05 -13.27 -3.89
CA SER A 169 8.90 -12.37 -2.73
C SER A 169 7.69 -11.45 -2.80
N VAL A 170 7.21 -11.13 -4.01
CA VAL A 170 6.11 -10.18 -4.21
C VAL A 170 5.27 -10.56 -5.44
N SER A 171 3.96 -10.36 -5.33
CA SER A 171 3.03 -10.43 -6.45
C SER A 171 2.29 -9.10 -6.57
N TRP A 172 2.22 -8.55 -7.77
CA TRP A 172 1.44 -7.35 -8.08
C TRP A 172 0.25 -7.70 -8.97
N SER A 173 -0.92 -7.22 -8.59
CA SER A 173 -2.15 -7.34 -9.37
C SER A 173 -2.86 -6.01 -9.47
N PHE A 174 -3.67 -5.87 -10.51
CA PHE A 174 -4.55 -4.72 -10.67
C PHE A 174 -5.99 -5.19 -10.81
N ASP A 175 -6.88 -4.60 -10.02
CA ASP A 175 -8.31 -4.81 -10.07
C ASP A 175 -9.02 -3.62 -10.72
N GLY A 176 -9.51 -3.82 -11.94
CA GLY A 176 -10.16 -2.80 -12.75
C GLY A 176 -9.97 -3.06 -14.25
N PRO A 177 -10.49 -2.18 -15.12
CA PRO A 177 -10.34 -2.32 -16.56
C PRO A 177 -8.87 -2.25 -16.99
N MET A 178 -8.48 -3.12 -17.91
CA MET A 178 -7.15 -3.15 -18.50
C MET A 178 -7.24 -3.15 -20.02
N ALA A 179 -6.22 -2.62 -20.68
CA ALA A 179 -6.11 -2.64 -22.13
C ALA A 179 -4.67 -2.87 -22.56
N ILE A 180 -4.51 -3.55 -23.70
CA ILE A 180 -3.25 -3.66 -24.41
C ILE A 180 -3.35 -2.84 -25.69
N SER A 181 -2.32 -2.03 -25.96
CA SER A 181 -2.19 -1.33 -27.23
C SER A 181 -0.86 -1.67 -27.88
N ILE A 182 -0.86 -1.66 -29.21
CA ILE A 182 0.30 -2.01 -30.02
C ILE A 182 0.65 -0.78 -30.86
N PRO A 183 1.59 0.06 -30.40
CA PRO A 183 1.97 1.27 -31.13
C PRO A 183 2.66 0.91 -32.45
N GLU A 184 2.70 1.83 -33.43
CA GLU A 184 3.44 1.59 -34.69
C GLU A 184 4.93 1.34 -34.47
N LYS A 185 5.51 1.99 -33.44
CA LYS A 185 6.91 1.86 -33.04
C LYS A 185 6.99 1.42 -31.58
N GLY A 186 7.87 0.46 -31.30
CA GLY A 186 8.10 -0.07 -29.96
C GLY A 186 7.34 -1.38 -29.66
N GLY A 187 7.43 -1.81 -28.40
CA GLY A 187 6.76 -3.00 -27.87
C GLY A 187 5.30 -2.74 -27.47
N PRO A 188 4.57 -3.79 -27.04
CA PRO A 188 3.22 -3.66 -26.51
C PRO A 188 3.16 -2.71 -25.30
N GLN A 189 2.02 -2.05 -25.10
CA GLN A 189 1.79 -1.15 -23.98
C GLN A 189 0.57 -1.58 -23.19
N PHE A 190 0.74 -1.77 -21.88
CA PHE A 190 -0.32 -2.18 -20.96
C PHE A 190 -0.83 -0.97 -20.18
N THR A 191 -2.12 -0.70 -20.30
CA THR A 191 -2.83 0.39 -19.61
C THR A 191 -3.81 -0.19 -18.61
N PHE A 192 -3.83 0.39 -17.41
CA PHE A 192 -4.66 -0.01 -16.28
C PHE A 192 -5.51 1.19 -15.90
N GLY A 193 -6.83 1.09 -15.94
CA GLY A 193 -7.74 2.21 -15.68
C GLY A 193 -8.86 2.35 -16.71
N PRO A 194 -9.73 3.37 -16.57
CA PRO A 194 -9.45 4.70 -16.02
C PRO A 194 -9.48 4.82 -14.49
N SER A 195 -9.94 3.79 -13.77
CA SER A 195 -9.83 3.69 -12.31
C SER A 195 -9.84 2.21 -11.90
N GLY A 196 -9.09 1.88 -10.86
CA GLY A 196 -9.03 0.55 -10.26
C GLY A 196 -8.18 0.55 -8.99
N SER A 197 -7.74 -0.63 -8.57
CA SER A 197 -6.93 -0.86 -7.38
C SER A 197 -5.66 -1.63 -7.73
N LEU A 198 -4.50 -1.06 -7.40
CA LEU A 198 -3.21 -1.73 -7.52
C LEU A 198 -2.85 -2.38 -6.18
N MET A 199 -2.62 -3.68 -6.18
CA MET A 199 -2.32 -4.45 -4.98
C MET A 199 -0.97 -5.14 -5.09
N ALA A 200 -0.16 -5.02 -4.03
CA ALA A 200 1.04 -5.82 -3.82
C ALA A 200 0.82 -6.77 -2.65
N LEU A 201 1.01 -8.06 -2.89
CA LEU A 201 1.04 -9.09 -1.85
C LEU A 201 2.50 -9.50 -1.60
N ALA A 202 2.98 -9.35 -0.37
CA ALA A 202 4.33 -9.77 0.00
C ALA A 202 4.37 -10.30 1.44
N LYS A 203 4.83 -11.54 1.61
CA LYS A 203 5.14 -12.16 2.91
C LYS A 203 4.07 -11.98 4.01
N GLY A 204 2.78 -12.11 3.64
CA GLY A 204 1.65 -12.04 4.55
C GLY A 204 1.02 -10.66 4.78
N ASP A 205 1.49 -9.63 4.06
CA ASP A 205 0.99 -8.27 4.12
C ASP A 205 0.63 -7.75 2.71
N THR A 206 -0.19 -6.71 2.68
CA THR A 206 -0.74 -6.11 1.47
C THR A 206 -0.49 -4.61 1.43
N LEU A 207 0.03 -4.14 0.31
CA LEU A 207 0.04 -2.73 -0.06
C LEU A 207 -1.09 -2.52 -1.08
N LEU A 208 -1.97 -1.56 -0.82
CA LEU A 208 -3.13 -1.29 -1.67
C LEU A 208 -3.17 0.18 -2.05
N VAL A 209 -3.11 0.45 -3.35
CA VAL A 209 -3.37 1.78 -3.91
C VAL A 209 -4.71 1.73 -4.62
N GLN A 210 -5.70 2.41 -4.05
CA GLN A 210 -7.05 2.51 -4.60
C GLN A 210 -7.14 3.69 -5.59
N ARG A 211 -8.23 3.73 -6.38
CA ARG A 211 -8.55 4.83 -7.29
C ARG A 211 -7.37 5.23 -8.19
N THR A 212 -6.66 4.21 -8.68
CA THR A 212 -5.47 4.39 -9.49
C THR A 212 -5.68 3.94 -10.92
N ALA A 213 -4.93 4.59 -11.80
CA ALA A 213 -4.78 4.25 -13.20
C ALA A 213 -3.34 4.56 -13.62
N GLY A 214 -2.84 3.85 -14.61
CA GLY A 214 -1.46 3.97 -15.00
C GLY A 214 -1.07 3.05 -16.16
N THR A 215 0.23 2.99 -16.39
CA THR A 215 0.84 2.13 -17.41
C THR A 215 1.89 1.23 -16.78
N TYR A 216 1.98 0.00 -17.26
CA TYR A 216 3.02 -0.94 -16.86
C TYR A 216 4.12 -1.01 -17.93
N ASP A 217 5.35 -0.69 -17.52
CA ASP A 217 6.56 -0.91 -18.30
C ASP A 217 7.19 -2.23 -17.83
N TYR A 218 6.94 -3.31 -18.57
CA TYR A 218 7.44 -4.65 -18.26
C TYR A 218 8.95 -4.76 -18.41
N ALA A 219 9.56 -4.00 -19.33
CA ALA A 219 11.00 -4.03 -19.55
C ALA A 219 11.77 -3.36 -18.40
N LYS A 220 11.18 -2.32 -17.79
CA LYS A 220 11.75 -1.66 -16.59
C LYS A 220 11.20 -2.22 -15.28
N GLU A 221 10.21 -3.10 -15.33
CA GLU A 221 9.47 -3.60 -14.18
C GLU A 221 8.92 -2.46 -13.30
N ARG A 222 8.27 -1.48 -13.95
CA ARG A 222 7.74 -0.27 -13.31
C ARG A 222 6.27 -0.06 -13.60
N PHE A 223 5.54 0.43 -12.60
CA PHE A 223 4.20 0.96 -12.77
C PHE A 223 4.24 2.47 -12.64
N GLU A 224 3.80 3.18 -13.68
CA GLU A 224 3.68 4.64 -13.72
C GLU A 224 2.21 5.00 -13.52
N GLY A 225 1.86 5.44 -12.31
CA GLY A 225 0.50 5.78 -11.90
C GLY A 225 0.21 7.28 -12.08
N ARG A 226 -1.04 7.63 -12.38
CA ARG A 226 -1.50 9.01 -12.60
C ARG A 226 -2.05 9.66 -11.33
N SER A 227 -2.68 8.86 -10.48
CA SER A 227 -3.25 9.25 -9.20
C SER A 227 -3.47 8.01 -8.35
N GLY A 228 -3.62 8.17 -7.05
CA GLY A 228 -3.95 7.07 -6.16
C GLY A 228 -4.42 7.52 -4.79
N ARG A 229 -4.97 6.57 -4.05
CA ARG A 229 -5.36 6.71 -2.64
C ARG A 229 -4.79 5.56 -1.83
N VAL A 230 -4.27 5.88 -0.65
CA VAL A 230 -3.87 4.91 0.38
C VAL A 230 -4.61 5.26 1.67
N ASP A 231 -5.20 4.27 2.32
CA ASP A 231 -5.94 4.43 3.58
C ASP A 231 -5.20 3.83 4.79
N TRP A 232 -5.61 4.22 5.98
CA TRP A 232 -5.05 3.73 7.24
C TRP A 232 -5.82 2.53 7.82
N GLY A 233 -6.71 1.89 7.05
CA GLY A 233 -7.52 0.75 7.48
C GLY A 233 -6.69 -0.42 7.99
N ARG A 234 -5.52 -0.68 7.38
CA ARG A 234 -4.56 -1.70 7.85
C ARG A 234 -4.00 -1.43 9.25
N SER A 235 -4.05 -0.18 9.70
CA SER A 235 -3.61 0.26 11.03
C SER A 235 -4.75 0.37 12.05
N GLY A 236 -5.98 0.01 11.66
CA GLY A 236 -7.15 0.05 12.54
C GLY A 236 -7.89 1.38 12.59
N TRP A 237 -7.52 2.36 11.76
CA TRP A 237 -8.27 3.62 11.63
C TRP A 237 -9.38 3.46 10.58
N ASP A 238 -10.44 4.28 10.65
CA ASP A 238 -11.51 4.25 9.66
C ASP A 238 -10.97 4.71 8.28
N PRO A 239 -10.96 3.86 7.24
CA PRO A 239 -10.41 4.18 5.93
C PRO A 239 -11.22 5.24 5.17
N SER A 240 -12.47 5.50 5.55
CA SER A 240 -13.31 6.54 4.95
C SER A 240 -12.96 7.93 5.46
N LEU A 241 -12.42 8.02 6.67
CA LEU A 241 -12.01 9.27 7.33
C LEU A 241 -10.51 9.51 7.27
N ASN A 242 -9.71 8.44 7.17
CA ASN A 242 -8.26 8.48 7.30
C ASN A 242 -7.55 7.93 6.05
N PHE A 243 -7.21 8.81 5.12
CA PHE A 243 -6.60 8.46 3.84
C PHE A 243 -5.70 9.56 3.28
N ALA A 244 -4.80 9.18 2.38
CA ALA A 244 -3.96 10.09 1.61
C ALA A 244 -4.28 9.96 0.12
N ASP A 245 -4.64 11.08 -0.52
CA ASP A 245 -4.79 11.19 -1.97
C ASP A 245 -3.52 11.79 -2.60
N PHE A 246 -3.14 11.31 -3.77
CA PHE A 246 -1.97 11.79 -4.49
C PHE A 246 -2.10 11.67 -6.00
N ASN A 247 -1.25 12.43 -6.70
CA ASN A 247 -1.17 12.47 -8.16
C ASN A 247 -0.09 11.50 -8.67
N GLY A 248 0.58 11.86 -9.76
CA GLY A 248 1.54 11.00 -10.46
C GLY A 248 2.56 10.37 -9.51
N TYR A 249 2.73 9.06 -9.62
CA TYR A 249 3.64 8.29 -8.79
C TYR A 249 4.25 7.15 -9.59
N SER A 250 5.34 6.60 -9.07
CA SER A 250 6.06 5.54 -9.77
C SER A 250 6.53 4.45 -8.80
N ILE A 251 6.25 3.20 -9.15
CA ILE A 251 6.61 2.04 -8.33
C ILE A 251 7.58 1.16 -9.10
N ARG A 252 8.66 0.74 -8.42
CA ARG A 252 9.53 -0.36 -8.87
C ARG A 252 8.97 -1.67 -8.32
N LEU A 253 8.55 -2.58 -9.20
CA LEU A 253 7.77 -3.77 -8.80
C LEU A 253 8.58 -4.82 -8.04
N LYS A 254 9.92 -4.79 -8.14
CA LYS A 254 10.82 -5.65 -7.34
C LYS A 254 10.64 -5.50 -5.82
N SER A 255 10.15 -4.36 -5.37
CA SER A 255 9.93 -4.06 -3.96
C SER A 255 8.46 -3.70 -3.71
N PRO A 256 7.79 -4.30 -2.72
CA PRO A 256 6.41 -3.95 -2.36
C PRO A 256 6.37 -2.64 -1.56
N SER A 257 6.75 -1.54 -2.21
CA SER A 257 6.85 -0.21 -1.59
C SER A 257 6.40 0.89 -2.52
N LEU A 258 5.64 1.83 -1.94
CA LEU A 258 5.24 3.08 -2.52
C LEU A 258 5.90 4.22 -1.73
N ALA A 259 6.46 5.19 -2.45
CA ALA A 259 6.86 6.47 -1.90
C ALA A 259 6.28 7.55 -2.82
N VAL A 260 5.63 8.53 -2.21
CA VAL A 260 5.03 9.66 -2.92
C VAL A 260 5.48 10.91 -2.20
N ASP A 261 6.17 11.78 -2.93
CA ASP A 261 6.70 13.00 -2.35
C ASP A 261 5.56 13.93 -1.94
N SER A 262 4.54 14.11 -2.78
CA SER A 262 3.43 15.03 -2.51
C SER A 262 2.10 14.29 -2.44
N ALA A 263 1.59 14.13 -1.23
CA ALA A 263 0.28 13.56 -0.94
C ALA A 263 -0.52 14.49 -0.01
N ARG A 264 -1.85 14.43 -0.11
CA ARG A 264 -2.80 15.17 0.72
C ARG A 264 -3.45 14.20 1.69
N PHE A 265 -3.08 14.30 2.96
CA PHE A 265 -3.59 13.46 4.04
C PHE A 265 -4.83 14.07 4.69
N THR A 266 -5.90 13.30 4.74
CA THR A 266 -7.17 13.62 5.39
C THR A 266 -7.36 12.69 6.57
N THR A 267 -7.76 13.22 7.71
CA THR A 267 -8.04 12.49 8.94
C THR A 267 -9.13 13.22 9.72
N GLU A 268 -9.87 12.51 10.55
CA GLU A 268 -10.84 13.11 11.48
C GLU A 268 -10.19 13.97 12.57
N LEU A 269 -8.88 13.82 12.79
CA LEU A 269 -8.13 14.55 13.80
C LEU A 269 -7.89 16.02 13.43
N PHE A 270 -8.00 16.37 12.15
CA PHE A 270 -7.76 17.72 11.65
C PHE A 270 -8.87 18.16 10.70
N PRO A 271 -9.35 19.42 10.77
CA PRO A 271 -10.38 19.91 9.88
C PRO A 271 -9.88 20.03 8.44
N ASP A 272 -8.62 20.45 8.26
CA ASP A 272 -8.01 20.69 6.96
C ASP A 272 -6.99 19.58 6.61
N PRO A 273 -7.01 19.06 5.38
CA PRO A 273 -6.03 18.07 4.96
C PRO A 273 -4.60 18.63 4.90
N LEU A 274 -3.64 17.82 5.31
CA LEU A 274 -2.23 18.18 5.40
C LEU A 274 -1.44 17.72 4.17
N LEU A 275 -0.48 18.53 3.73
CA LEU A 275 0.44 18.16 2.64
C LEU A 275 1.74 17.58 3.20
N GLY A 276 2.24 16.54 2.55
CA GLY A 276 3.42 15.83 3.02
C GLY A 276 3.83 14.65 2.16
N GLN A 277 4.82 13.90 2.65
CA GLN A 277 5.35 12.69 2.02
C GLN A 277 4.61 11.46 2.53
N LEU A 278 4.13 10.62 1.62
CA LEU A 278 3.51 9.34 1.93
C LEU A 278 4.49 8.21 1.63
N THR A 279 4.66 7.29 2.58
CA THR A 279 5.35 6.02 2.36
C THR A 279 4.47 4.87 2.77
N ASP A 280 4.31 3.89 1.88
CA ASP A 280 3.64 2.63 2.19
C ASP A 280 4.50 1.42 1.78
N LYS A 281 4.51 0.37 2.59
CA LYS A 281 5.26 -0.87 2.34
C LYS A 281 4.47 -2.07 2.83
N ALA A 282 4.46 -3.15 2.05
CA ALA A 282 4.08 -4.47 2.58
C ALA A 282 5.32 -5.13 3.19
N ARG A 283 5.23 -5.61 4.43
CA ARG A 283 6.34 -6.25 5.16
C ARG A 283 5.92 -7.58 5.75
N VAL A 284 6.90 -8.34 6.23
CA VAL A 284 6.60 -9.55 7.01
C VAL A 284 5.83 -9.15 8.26
N ARG A 285 4.65 -9.75 8.45
CA ARG A 285 3.78 -9.56 9.61
C ARG A 285 3.63 -10.91 10.31
N LYS A 286 3.61 -10.91 11.65
CA LYS A 286 3.26 -12.11 12.39
C LYS A 286 1.76 -12.26 12.30
N ARG A 287 1.28 -13.40 11.80
CA ARG A 287 -0.14 -13.67 11.65
C ARG A 287 -0.54 -14.70 12.71
N ASP A 288 -1.67 -14.47 13.36
CA ASP A 288 -2.31 -15.51 14.16
C ASP A 288 -2.77 -16.64 13.23
N GLU A 289 -2.36 -17.87 13.53
CA GLU A 289 -2.58 -19.03 12.66
C GLU A 289 -4.06 -19.42 12.53
N LYS A 290 -4.90 -19.03 13.49
CA LYS A 290 -6.32 -19.41 13.53
C LYS A 290 -7.23 -18.38 12.88
N THR A 291 -6.96 -17.11 13.11
CA THR A 291 -7.80 -15.99 12.64
C THR A 291 -7.24 -15.34 11.38
N GLY A 292 -5.96 -15.54 11.10
CA GLY A 292 -5.28 -14.82 10.05
C GLY A 292 -5.11 -13.32 10.37
N VAL A 293 -5.35 -12.84 11.59
CA VAL A 293 -5.14 -11.43 11.89
C VAL A 293 -3.66 -11.19 12.21
N ALA A 294 -3.09 -10.07 11.74
CA ALA A 294 -1.73 -9.71 12.11
C ALA A 294 -1.67 -9.41 13.63
N SER A 295 -0.72 -10.01 14.34
CA SER A 295 -0.58 -9.86 15.80
C SER A 295 0.33 -8.69 16.20
N ASP A 296 1.15 -8.16 15.29
CA ASP A 296 1.96 -6.97 15.50
C ASP A 296 1.25 -5.68 15.03
N ALA A 297 1.54 -4.52 15.62
CA ALA A 297 0.94 -3.24 15.23
C ALA A 297 1.42 -2.79 13.83
N ALA A 298 0.51 -2.32 12.96
CA ALA A 298 0.89 -1.87 11.62
C ALA A 298 1.84 -0.66 11.71
N ARG A 299 2.94 -0.70 10.95
CA ARG A 299 3.94 0.39 10.90
C ARG A 299 3.82 1.29 9.67
N TYR A 300 2.93 0.91 8.76
CA TYR A 300 2.66 1.55 7.48
C TYR A 300 1.14 1.52 7.25
N PRO A 301 0.59 2.49 6.49
CA PRO A 301 1.29 3.61 5.85
C PRO A 301 1.87 4.64 6.82
N ARG A 302 2.77 5.48 6.31
CA ARG A 302 3.42 6.58 7.03
C ARG A 302 3.23 7.89 6.28
N PHE A 303 3.03 8.96 7.02
CA PHE A 303 2.87 10.29 6.47
C PHE A 303 3.73 11.29 7.24
N ASP A 304 4.56 12.06 6.56
CA ASP A 304 5.39 13.12 7.15
C ASP A 304 4.97 14.47 6.57
N THR A 305 4.45 15.39 7.40
CA THR A 305 4.00 16.70 6.92
C THR A 305 5.17 17.57 6.47
N TYR A 306 4.98 18.38 5.42
CA TYR A 306 5.97 19.41 5.05
C TYR A 306 6.01 20.59 6.00
N VAL A 307 4.90 20.83 6.68
CA VAL A 307 4.82 21.85 7.71
C VAL A 307 5.63 21.36 8.90
N ASN A 308 6.81 21.94 9.10
CA ASN A 308 7.69 21.62 10.22
C ASN A 308 7.09 22.01 11.57
N ARG A 309 6.12 22.93 11.56
CA ARG A 309 5.49 23.46 12.75
C ARG A 309 4.05 23.87 12.48
N LEU A 310 3.13 23.08 13.00
CA LEU A 310 1.70 23.31 12.95
C LEU A 310 1.26 23.78 14.34
N SER A 311 0.64 24.96 14.40
CA SER A 311 -0.01 25.43 15.61
C SER A 311 -1.46 24.98 15.59
N MET A 312 -1.84 24.20 16.59
CA MET A 312 -3.12 23.53 16.72
C MET A 312 -3.76 23.89 18.06
N PRO A 313 -4.56 24.96 18.10
CA PRO A 313 -5.36 25.24 19.28
C PRO A 313 -6.43 24.17 19.46
N ASP A 314 -6.67 23.76 20.70
CA ASP A 314 -7.69 22.79 21.08
C ASP A 314 -7.63 21.46 20.28
N ILE A 315 -6.44 20.85 20.15
CA ILE A 315 -6.33 19.49 19.58
C ILE A 315 -7.21 18.49 20.34
N VAL A 316 -7.34 18.73 21.65
CA VAL A 316 -8.47 18.30 22.47
C VAL A 316 -8.88 19.49 23.35
N PRO A 317 -10.11 19.53 23.89
CA PRO A 317 -10.58 20.69 24.64
C PRO A 317 -9.62 21.12 25.77
N GLY A 318 -9.08 22.34 25.65
CA GLY A 318 -8.16 22.95 26.60
C GLY A 318 -6.70 22.54 26.45
N VAL A 319 -6.33 21.80 25.39
CA VAL A 319 -4.94 21.43 25.11
C VAL A 319 -4.56 21.91 23.73
N ASP A 320 -3.50 22.72 23.64
CA ASP A 320 -2.95 23.18 22.38
C ASP A 320 -1.68 22.38 22.06
N PHE A 321 -1.48 22.10 20.76
CA PHE A 321 -0.27 21.47 20.25
C PHE A 321 0.47 22.44 19.31
N ASP A 322 1.80 22.48 19.41
CA ASP A 322 2.65 23.26 18.51
C ASP A 322 3.88 22.43 18.13
N GLY A 323 3.98 22.03 16.86
CA GLY A 323 5.07 21.19 16.38
C GLY A 323 4.81 20.57 15.01
N GLY A 324 5.77 19.82 14.48
CA GLY A 324 5.60 19.04 13.26
C GLY A 324 4.74 17.80 13.50
N LEU A 325 4.21 17.21 12.44
CA LEU A 325 3.32 16.05 12.54
C LEU A 325 3.78 14.90 11.65
N THR A 326 3.82 13.71 12.23
CA THR A 326 4.07 12.47 11.50
C THR A 326 3.03 11.43 11.90
N VAL A 327 2.55 10.65 10.95
CA VAL A 327 1.71 9.48 11.20
C VAL A 327 2.52 8.22 10.90
N ARG A 328 2.57 7.27 11.83
CA ARG A 328 3.26 5.97 11.66
C ARG A 328 2.33 4.82 11.97
N GLY A 329 1.70 4.25 10.93
CA GLY A 329 0.68 3.24 11.14
C GLY A 329 -0.44 3.78 12.03
N ALA A 330 -0.69 3.14 13.17
CA ALA A 330 -1.76 3.55 14.09
C ALA A 330 -1.40 4.74 15.01
N GLU A 331 -0.16 5.25 14.92
CA GLU A 331 0.36 6.23 15.85
C GLU A 331 0.51 7.61 15.21
N LEU A 332 -0.18 8.61 15.78
CA LEU A 332 0.06 10.01 15.48
C LEU A 332 1.19 10.54 16.37
N GLN A 333 2.15 11.22 15.77
CA GLN A 333 3.35 11.73 16.41
C GLN A 333 3.46 13.24 16.20
N GLY A 334 3.51 13.99 17.30
CA GLY A 334 3.94 15.38 17.32
C GLY A 334 5.47 15.44 17.44
N LYS A 335 6.16 16.03 16.49
CA LYS A 335 7.63 16.04 16.39
C LYS A 335 8.18 17.46 16.54
N GLY A 336 9.26 17.59 17.29
CA GLY A 336 10.12 18.78 17.32
C GLY A 336 11.56 18.45 16.92
N SER A 337 12.40 19.49 16.89
CA SER A 337 13.86 19.35 16.89
C SER A 337 14.41 19.74 18.28
N GLU A 338 15.70 19.58 18.48
CA GLU A 338 16.37 20.03 19.71
C GLU A 338 16.37 21.57 19.82
N GLU A 339 16.49 22.26 18.70
CA GLU A 339 16.42 23.73 18.61
C GLU A 339 14.98 24.25 18.77
N GLU A 340 14.00 23.51 18.23
CA GLU A 340 12.57 23.83 18.29
C GLU A 340 11.75 22.59 18.71
N PRO A 341 11.65 22.31 20.03
CA PRO A 341 10.88 21.18 20.51
C PRO A 341 9.38 21.38 20.24
N ALA A 342 8.67 20.26 20.07
CA ALA A 342 7.21 20.28 20.05
C ALA A 342 6.70 20.65 21.44
N ARG A 343 5.51 21.26 21.49
CA ARG A 343 4.91 21.76 22.72
C ARG A 343 3.48 21.26 22.88
N LEU A 344 3.15 20.88 24.10
CA LEU A 344 1.77 20.70 24.56
C LEU A 344 1.49 21.75 25.64
N GLN A 345 0.46 22.56 25.43
CA GLN A 345 0.05 23.60 26.36
C GLN A 345 -1.33 23.24 26.92
N PHE A 346 -1.39 23.02 28.22
CA PHE A 346 -2.61 22.68 28.94
C PHE A 346 -3.18 23.95 29.57
N ARG A 347 -4.38 24.32 29.16
CA ARG A 347 -5.09 25.52 29.60
C ARG A 347 -6.17 25.19 30.62
N ARG A 348 -6.43 26.17 31.48
CA ARG A 348 -7.66 26.24 32.29
C ARG A 348 -8.33 27.58 31.98
N GLY A 349 -9.43 27.53 31.22
CA GLY A 349 -9.99 28.72 30.58
C GLY A 349 -9.00 29.31 29.56
N ASP A 350 -8.72 30.61 29.70
CA ASP A 350 -7.84 31.36 28.79
C ASP A 350 -6.36 31.38 29.22
N THR A 351 -6.01 30.69 30.32
CA THR A 351 -4.65 30.72 30.87
C THR A 351 -3.96 29.36 30.70
N VAL A 352 -2.75 29.39 30.11
CA VAL A 352 -1.85 28.22 30.06
C VAL A 352 -1.33 27.94 31.46
N MET A 353 -1.69 26.79 32.01
CA MET A 353 -1.29 26.35 33.34
C MET A 353 -0.03 25.50 33.28
N VAL A 354 0.07 24.61 32.30
CA VAL A 354 1.23 23.73 32.13
C VAL A 354 1.69 23.76 30.68
N GLU A 355 2.98 23.92 30.45
CA GLU A 355 3.61 23.73 29.14
C GLU A 355 4.62 22.59 29.25
N CYS A 356 4.50 21.61 28.36
CA CYS A 356 5.44 20.51 28.20
C CYS A 356 6.13 20.61 26.84
N GLN A 357 7.45 20.42 26.81
CA GLN A 357 8.26 20.49 25.60
C GLN A 357 9.04 19.19 25.41
N SER A 358 8.96 18.58 24.23
CA SER A 358 9.73 17.36 23.90
C SER A 358 10.05 17.29 22.40
N SER A 359 11.04 16.47 22.05
CA SER A 359 11.32 16.13 20.66
C SER A 359 10.21 15.26 20.03
N LEU A 360 9.47 14.52 20.85
CA LEU A 360 8.42 13.61 20.39
C LEU A 360 7.28 13.49 21.41
N PHE A 361 6.06 13.75 20.96
CA PHE A 361 4.82 13.36 21.61
C PHE A 361 4.10 12.30 20.79
N ILE A 362 3.55 11.29 21.47
CA ILE A 362 2.64 10.31 20.89
C ILE A 362 1.22 10.72 21.28
N LEU A 363 0.37 10.94 20.27
CA LEU A 363 -0.97 11.48 20.41
C LEU A 363 -1.99 10.38 20.07
N ARG A 364 -2.48 9.64 21.07
CA ARG A 364 -3.50 8.61 20.90
C ARG A 364 -4.89 9.15 21.28
N ALA A 365 -5.92 8.47 20.80
CA ALA A 365 -7.32 8.83 21.07
C ALA A 365 -7.70 8.80 22.56
N ASP A 366 -6.99 8.02 23.38
CA ASP A 366 -7.19 7.88 24.83
C ASP A 366 -6.14 8.63 25.66
N GLN A 367 -4.98 8.93 25.08
CA GLN A 367 -3.82 9.45 25.81
C GLN A 367 -2.81 10.19 24.95
N PHE A 368 -2.26 11.28 25.49
CA PHE A 368 -1.01 11.87 24.99
C PHE A 368 0.15 11.50 25.90
N SER A 369 1.30 11.19 25.32
CA SER A 369 2.51 10.85 26.06
C SER A 369 3.76 11.45 25.44
N GLY A 370 4.73 11.82 26.26
CA GLY A 370 6.05 12.27 25.81
C GLY A 370 7.12 11.77 26.77
N GLU A 371 8.31 11.49 26.23
CA GLU A 371 9.49 11.11 27.01
C GLU A 371 10.54 12.22 26.90
N GLY A 372 11.41 12.31 27.91
CA GLY A 372 12.48 13.31 27.94
C GLY A 372 11.97 14.75 27.85
N ALA A 373 10.79 15.02 28.41
CA ALA A 373 10.10 16.29 28.24
C ALA A 373 10.47 17.27 29.37
N ALA A 374 10.75 18.52 29.01
CA ALA A 374 10.78 19.62 29.97
C ALA A 374 9.34 20.04 30.30
N ALA A 375 9.06 20.41 31.54
CA ALA A 375 7.74 20.86 31.97
C ALA A 375 7.82 22.12 32.82
N VAL A 376 6.93 23.08 32.53
CA VAL A 376 6.73 24.32 33.29
C VAL A 376 5.28 24.38 33.70
N LEU A 377 5.02 24.33 35.00
CA LEU A 377 3.71 24.62 35.58
C LEU A 377 3.71 26.05 36.13
N ARG A 378 2.78 26.90 35.70
CA ARG A 378 2.73 28.31 36.11
C ARG A 378 1.97 28.50 37.42
N ILE A 379 2.56 29.28 38.32
CA ILE A 379 2.00 29.69 39.62
C ILE A 379 2.17 31.20 39.77
N GLY A 380 1.12 31.97 39.51
CA GLY A 380 1.19 33.44 39.53
C GLY A 380 2.16 33.98 38.48
N SER A 381 3.15 34.77 38.91
CA SER A 381 4.23 35.28 38.06
C SER A 381 5.41 34.32 37.94
N ASP A 382 5.32 33.15 38.56
CA ASP A 382 6.41 32.20 38.72
C ASP A 382 6.00 30.78 38.30
N SER A 383 6.81 29.76 38.59
CA SER A 383 6.58 28.40 38.10
C SER A 383 7.18 27.31 38.97
N LEU A 384 6.67 26.11 38.76
CA LEU A 384 7.33 24.87 39.10
C LEU A 384 7.90 24.26 37.82
N TYR A 385 9.20 24.01 37.78
CA TYR A 385 9.94 23.58 36.59
C TYR A 385 10.62 22.22 36.77
N HIS A 386 10.65 21.44 35.69
CA HIS A 386 11.47 20.24 35.58
C HIS A 386 12.14 20.14 34.20
N PRO A 387 13.44 19.82 34.11
CA PRO A 387 14.16 19.80 32.83
C PRO A 387 13.88 18.56 31.98
N GLU A 388 13.59 17.40 32.58
CA GLU A 388 13.42 16.16 31.82
C GLU A 388 12.54 15.15 32.58
N LEU A 389 11.38 14.78 32.05
CA LEU A 389 10.48 13.82 32.66
C LEU A 389 9.56 13.14 31.62
N ASN A 390 8.84 12.12 32.05
CA ASN A 390 7.80 11.50 31.25
C ASN A 390 6.46 12.21 31.46
N VAL A 391 5.83 12.63 30.38
CA VAL A 391 4.52 13.27 30.38
C VAL A 391 3.48 12.24 29.98
N ARG A 392 2.36 12.19 30.71
CA ARG A 392 1.20 11.37 30.36
C ARG A 392 -0.07 12.15 30.63
N PHE A 393 -0.89 12.35 29.61
CA PHE A 393 -2.19 13.02 29.73
C PHE A 393 -3.30 12.06 29.30
N ASN A 394 -4.19 11.71 30.23
CA ASN A 394 -5.34 10.85 29.94
C ASN A 394 -6.53 11.72 29.51
N LEU A 395 -7.05 11.48 28.30
CA LEU A 395 -8.08 12.32 27.69
C LEU A 395 -9.44 12.15 28.38
N ASP A 396 -9.78 10.92 28.81
CA ASP A 396 -11.06 10.61 29.47
C ASP A 396 -11.21 11.31 30.83
N THR A 397 -10.16 11.24 31.65
CA THR A 397 -10.14 11.81 33.00
C THR A 397 -9.65 13.25 33.03
N LYS A 398 -9.13 13.76 31.91
CA LYS A 398 -8.49 15.09 31.78
C LYS A 398 -7.40 15.32 32.83
N LYS A 399 -6.61 14.28 33.11
CA LYS A 399 -5.52 14.32 34.10
C LYS A 399 -4.16 14.26 33.44
N LEU A 400 -3.33 15.23 33.78
CA LEU A 400 -1.92 15.32 33.43
C LEU A 400 -1.08 14.70 34.55
N TYR A 401 -0.10 13.89 34.16
CA TYR A 401 0.91 13.29 35.01
C TYR A 401 2.29 13.69 34.48
N LEU A 402 3.10 14.27 35.36
CA LEU A 402 4.50 14.58 35.16
C LEU A 402 5.29 13.59 36.03
N ILE A 403 5.96 12.63 35.40
CA ILE A 403 6.53 11.45 36.02
C ILE A 403 8.05 11.53 35.90
N ARG A 404 8.75 11.69 37.03
CA ARG A 404 10.22 11.69 37.04
C ARG A 404 10.77 10.33 36.65
N THR A 405 11.94 10.36 36.02
CA THR A 405 12.69 9.19 35.56
C THR A 405 13.99 9.07 36.34
N ASP A 406 14.54 7.86 36.43
CA ASP A 406 15.81 7.62 37.12
C ASP A 406 17.04 7.79 36.19
N GLU A 407 16.81 8.23 34.95
CA GLU A 407 17.82 8.38 33.90
C GLU A 407 17.97 9.85 33.45
N GLY A 408 19.13 10.20 32.88
CA GLY A 408 19.38 11.54 32.33
C GLY A 408 19.32 12.64 33.39
N LEU A 409 18.58 13.71 33.11
CA LEU A 409 18.26 14.78 34.07
C LEU A 409 17.01 14.48 34.90
N GLY A 410 16.37 13.33 34.69
CA GLY A 410 15.18 12.86 35.41
C GLY A 410 15.29 12.81 36.94
N PRO A 411 16.45 12.39 37.52
CA PRO A 411 16.60 12.32 38.97
C PRO A 411 16.58 13.68 39.68
N ARG A 412 16.64 14.81 38.96
CA ARG A 412 16.61 16.13 39.60
C ARG A 412 15.26 16.40 40.27
N PRO A 413 15.20 17.14 41.40
CA PRO A 413 13.94 17.59 41.95
C PRO A 413 13.29 18.66 41.06
N PHE A 414 11.99 18.88 41.20
CA PHE A 414 11.34 20.05 40.61
C PHE A 414 11.87 21.32 41.30
N THR A 415 12.05 22.39 40.54
CA THR A 415 12.40 23.71 41.07
C THR A 415 11.14 24.56 41.17
N ASP A 416 10.75 24.93 42.39
CA ASP A 416 9.62 25.82 42.69
C ASP A 416 10.17 27.21 43.01
N SER A 417 10.24 28.09 42.01
CA SER A 417 10.72 29.46 42.24
C SER A 417 9.70 30.34 42.96
N TYR A 418 8.40 30.01 42.93
CA TYR A 418 7.37 30.74 43.67
C TYR A 418 7.57 30.64 45.18
N HIS A 419 7.87 29.43 45.68
CA HIS A 419 8.11 29.16 47.10
C HIS A 419 9.61 29.13 47.47
N ASN A 420 10.50 29.24 46.48
CA ASN A 420 11.95 29.05 46.60
C ASN A 420 12.33 27.68 47.20
N LEU A 421 11.75 26.61 46.64
CA LEU A 421 11.93 25.22 47.10
C LEU A 421 12.40 24.28 45.97
N PHE A 422 13.07 23.21 46.35
CA PHE A 422 13.18 21.98 45.58
C PHE A 422 12.15 20.97 46.06
N VAL A 423 11.38 20.41 45.12
CA VAL A 423 10.33 19.43 45.40
C VAL A 423 10.77 18.07 44.83
N ASP A 424 11.16 17.17 45.73
CA ASP A 424 11.52 15.80 45.40
C ASP A 424 10.30 14.88 45.58
N CYS A 425 9.61 14.58 44.48
CA CYS A 425 8.51 13.63 44.41
C CYS A 425 8.57 12.81 43.12
N ASN A 426 8.01 11.60 43.10
CA ASN A 426 8.02 10.74 41.90
C ASN A 426 7.06 11.23 40.81
N VAL A 427 5.84 11.61 41.21
CA VAL A 427 4.78 12.01 40.28
C VAL A 427 4.14 13.31 40.74
N LEU A 428 4.00 14.25 39.83
CA LEU A 428 3.13 15.40 39.98
C LEU A 428 1.91 15.21 39.07
N SER A 429 0.71 15.25 39.64
CA SER A 429 -0.52 15.16 38.85
C SER A 429 -1.42 16.38 39.01
N TRP A 430 -2.11 16.72 37.93
CA TRP A 430 -3.02 17.86 37.85
C TRP A 430 -4.20 17.52 36.94
N GLY A 431 -5.42 17.66 37.46
CA GLY A 431 -6.62 17.67 36.63
C GLY A 431 -6.83 19.05 36.02
N MET A 432 -7.22 19.14 34.75
CA MET A 432 -7.32 20.45 34.07
C MET A 432 -8.26 21.45 34.75
N GLU A 433 -9.30 20.94 35.42
CA GLU A 433 -10.27 21.75 36.17
C GLU A 433 -9.91 21.90 37.65
N ASP A 434 -8.86 21.22 38.13
CA ASP A 434 -8.48 21.24 39.54
C ASP A 434 -7.76 22.54 39.89
N THR A 435 -8.02 23.01 41.11
CA THR A 435 -7.32 24.15 41.74
C THR A 435 -6.09 23.72 42.53
N ARG A 436 -5.82 22.41 42.60
CA ARG A 436 -4.74 21.82 43.38
C ARG A 436 -3.91 20.89 42.52
N ILE A 437 -2.62 20.87 42.80
CA ILE A 437 -1.67 19.89 42.30
C ILE A 437 -1.50 18.81 43.35
N ARG A 438 -1.30 17.57 42.92
CA ARG A 438 -1.04 16.45 43.82
C ARG A 438 0.39 15.96 43.63
N LEU A 439 1.07 15.75 44.75
CA LEU A 439 2.34 15.02 44.79
C LEU A 439 2.01 13.57 45.12
N GLU A 440 2.26 12.69 44.17
CA GLU A 440 1.83 11.30 44.20
C GLU A 440 3.02 10.35 44.09
N GLY A 441 2.82 9.13 44.57
CA GLY A 441 3.74 8.03 44.30
C GLY A 441 3.54 7.48 42.90
N PRO A 442 4.50 6.68 42.39
CA PRO A 442 4.31 5.99 41.13
C PRO A 442 3.11 5.03 41.23
N PRO A 443 2.45 4.70 40.09
CA PRO A 443 1.34 3.77 40.07
C PRO A 443 1.66 2.45 40.80
N GLY A 444 0.80 2.04 41.74
CA GLY A 444 0.98 0.81 42.52
C GLY A 444 1.78 0.98 43.82
N SER A 445 2.31 2.16 44.11
CA SER A 445 2.93 2.44 45.42
C SER A 445 1.89 2.53 46.54
N VAL A 446 2.18 1.88 47.68
CA VAL A 446 1.32 1.91 48.89
C VAL A 446 1.60 3.16 49.74
N ARG A 447 2.84 3.67 49.67
CA ARG A 447 3.29 4.91 50.29
C ARG A 447 4.33 5.57 49.40
N SER A 448 4.30 6.89 49.34
CA SER A 448 5.35 7.72 48.76
C SER A 448 5.61 8.90 49.67
N THR A 449 6.86 9.37 49.69
CA THR A 449 7.27 10.55 50.44
C THR A 449 7.64 11.62 49.44
N ALA A 450 7.11 12.83 49.62
CA ALA A 450 7.62 14.02 48.94
C ALA A 450 8.52 14.78 49.93
N VAL A 451 9.71 15.17 49.48
CA VAL A 451 10.64 15.98 50.28
C VAL A 451 10.69 17.38 49.70
N LEU A 452 10.48 18.38 50.56
CA LEU A 452 10.53 19.79 50.22
C LEU A 452 11.76 20.39 50.88
N THR A 453 12.70 20.90 50.10
CA THR A 453 13.95 21.49 50.58
C THR A 453 14.01 22.94 50.15
N SER A 454 14.41 23.87 51.03
CA SER A 454 14.61 25.27 50.62
C SER A 454 15.74 25.37 49.59
N ALA A 455 15.57 26.20 48.56
CA ALA A 455 16.61 26.43 47.57
C ALA A 455 17.81 27.21 48.15
N ASP A 456 17.61 27.94 49.25
CA ASP A 456 18.66 28.64 50.01
C ASP A 456 19.31 27.74 51.07
N PHE A 457 18.93 26.47 51.16
CA PHE A 457 19.47 25.54 52.14
C PHE A 457 20.85 25.04 51.72
N PHE A 458 21.87 25.35 52.53
CA PHE A 458 23.20 24.77 52.41
C PHE A 458 23.40 23.67 53.46
N ASP A 459 23.58 22.43 52.99
CA ASP A 459 24.02 21.31 53.82
C ASP A 459 25.35 20.75 53.30
N ILE A 460 26.36 20.75 54.17
CA ILE A 460 27.72 20.33 53.81
C ILE A 460 27.83 18.82 53.54
N GLY A 461 26.95 18.00 54.12
CA GLY A 461 26.88 16.57 53.84
C GLY A 461 26.36 16.32 52.44
N LEU A 462 25.21 16.91 52.11
CA LEU A 462 24.59 16.82 50.78
C LEU A 462 25.52 17.35 49.67
N PHE A 463 26.20 18.47 49.93
CA PHE A 463 27.17 19.04 49.00
C PHE A 463 28.34 18.10 48.71
N ARG A 464 28.81 17.35 49.72
CA ARG A 464 29.87 16.35 49.55
C ARG A 464 29.39 15.14 48.77
N ASP A 465 28.19 14.65 49.03
CA ASP A 465 27.60 13.51 48.30
C ASP A 465 27.41 13.82 46.80
N MET A 466 27.13 15.07 46.46
CA MET A 466 27.01 15.53 45.05
C MET A 466 28.34 15.61 44.30
N GLN A 467 29.48 15.70 45.00
CA GLN A 467 30.80 15.83 44.35
C GLN A 467 31.42 14.48 43.94
N GLY A 468 30.76 13.36 44.25
CA GLY A 468 31.21 12.01 43.94
C GLY A 468 32.01 11.39 45.08
#